data_AF-A0A536X570-F1
#
_entry.id   AF-A0A536X570-F1
#
_cell.length_a   1.000
_cell.length_b   1.000
_cell.length_c   1.000
_cell.angle_alpha   90.00
_cell.angle_beta   90.00
_cell.angle_gamma   90.00
#
_symmetry.space_group_name_H-M   'P 1'
#
loop_
_entity.id
_entity.type
_entity.pdbx_description
1 polymer ?
#
loop_
_entity_poly.entity_id
_entity_poly.type
_entity_poly.pdbx_seq_one_letter_code
_entity_poly.pdbx_strand_id
1 'polypeptide(L)'
;MNLGPVQIAPTFSNAFMLSEQRAALTDGARSLIAAWRGPGTLLVVTHGSNIQALIGRNPASGETVVVTMRGDGNLHELGSLLVPTARQ
;
A
#
# COMPACT_ATOMS: atom_id res chain seq x y z
N MET A 1 -6.17 -18.10 5.20
CA MET A 1 -5.99 -17.25 4.00
C MET A 1 -4.80 -17.79 3.23
N ASN A 2 -4.95 -18.19 1.96
CA ASN A 2 -3.85 -18.72 1.17
C ASN A 2 -3.16 -17.56 0.41
N LEU A 3 -2.28 -16.83 1.10
CA LEU A 3 -1.69 -15.58 0.61
C LEU A 3 -0.53 -15.76 -0.39
N GLY A 4 -0.17 -17.00 -0.72
CA GLY A 4 1.04 -17.26 -1.51
C GLY A 4 2.32 -16.86 -0.75
N PRO A 5 3.45 -16.72 -1.47
CA PRO A 5 4.74 -16.39 -0.85
C PRO A 5 4.76 -14.95 -0.32
N VAL A 6 5.14 -14.77 0.94
CA VAL A 6 5.37 -13.47 1.55
C VAL A 6 6.80 -13.01 1.25
N GLN A 7 6.95 -11.78 0.76
CA GLN A 7 8.24 -11.19 0.44
C GLN A 7 8.39 -9.84 1.17
N ILE A 8 9.57 -9.61 1.75
CA ILE A 8 9.91 -8.32 2.33
C ILE A 8 10.40 -7.41 1.21
N ALA A 9 9.75 -6.27 1.04
CA ALA A 9 10.17 -5.25 0.09
C ALA A 9 10.57 -3.97 0.84
N PRO A 10 11.86 -3.57 0.80
CA PRO A 10 12.37 -2.41 1.55
C PRO A 10 11.65 -1.10 1.25
N THR A 11 11.06 -0.98 0.07
CA THR A 11 10.30 0.21 -0.34
C THR A 11 9.03 0.46 0.48
N PHE A 12 8.52 -0.58 1.17
CA PHE A 12 7.39 -0.48 2.10
C PHE A 12 7.83 -0.42 3.56
N SER A 13 9.14 -0.34 3.83
CA SER A 13 9.65 -0.07 5.17
C SER A 13 9.35 1.38 5.59
N ASN A 14 9.43 1.67 6.88
CA ASN A 14 8.96 2.93 7.44
C ASN A 14 9.70 4.16 6.87
N ALA A 15 9.00 5.00 6.10
CA ALA A 15 9.52 6.24 5.51
C ALA A 15 9.75 7.40 6.52
N PHE A 16 9.58 7.17 7.83
CA PHE A 16 9.83 8.18 8.87
C PHE A 16 11.30 8.59 9.01
N MET A 17 12.22 7.94 8.29
CA MET A 17 13.65 8.08 8.54
C MET A 17 14.35 9.26 7.87
N LEU A 18 13.79 9.95 6.86
CA LEU A 18 14.24 11.27 6.33
C LEU A 18 13.27 11.71 5.22
N SER A 19 12.92 13.01 5.13
CA SER A 19 12.00 13.54 4.09
C SER A 19 12.47 13.21 2.67
N GLU A 20 13.78 13.19 2.45
CA GLU A 20 14.42 12.88 1.16
C GLU A 20 14.20 11.43 0.73
N GLN A 21 14.07 10.49 1.66
CA GLN A 21 13.84 9.08 1.34
C GLN A 21 12.38 8.79 0.98
N ARG A 22 11.44 9.66 1.40
CA ARG A 22 10.00 9.44 1.18
C ARG A 22 9.64 9.37 -0.31
N ALA A 23 10.22 10.24 -1.13
CA ALA A 23 9.99 10.23 -2.58
C ALA A 23 10.51 8.92 -3.21
N ALA A 24 11.77 8.56 -2.93
CA ALA A 24 12.39 7.33 -3.44
C ALA A 24 11.63 6.06 -3.01
N LEU A 25 11.19 5.98 -1.75
CA LEU A 25 10.38 4.86 -1.25
C LEU A 25 8.99 4.81 -1.88
N THR A 26 8.39 5.96 -2.16
CA THR A 26 7.09 6.03 -2.84
C THR A 26 7.21 5.59 -4.30
N ASP A 27 8.24 6.03 -5.01
CA ASP A 27 8.49 5.66 -6.40
C ASP A 27 8.86 4.17 -6.54
N GLY A 28 9.68 3.65 -5.63
CA GLY A 28 9.99 2.21 -5.56
C GLY A 28 8.74 1.37 -5.29
N ALA A 29 7.83 1.85 -4.43
CA ALA A 29 6.58 1.18 -4.12
C ALA A 29 5.65 1.16 -5.34
N ARG A 30 5.50 2.29 -6.04
CA ARG A 30 4.74 2.38 -7.30
C ARG A 30 5.29 1.42 -8.35
N SER A 31 6.62 1.37 -8.49
CA SER A 31 7.29 0.48 -9.43
C SER A 31 7.04 -0.99 -9.13
N LEU A 32 7.12 -1.40 -7.86
CA LEU A 32 6.84 -2.78 -7.44
C LEU A 32 5.38 -3.17 -7.71
N ILE A 33 4.43 -2.28 -7.37
CA ILE A 33 3.01 -2.52 -7.63
C ILE A 33 2.74 -2.62 -9.13
N ALA A 34 3.29 -1.71 -9.93
CA ALA A 34 3.15 -1.72 -11.40
C ALA A 34 3.76 -2.97 -12.06
N ALA A 35 4.81 -3.53 -11.45
CA ALA A 35 5.48 -4.75 -11.91
C ALA A 35 4.78 -6.05 -11.47
N TRP A 36 3.73 -5.99 -10.65
CA TRP A 36 3.02 -7.18 -10.20
C TRP A 36 2.43 -7.95 -11.38
N ARG A 37 2.85 -9.22 -11.53
CA ARG A 37 2.34 -10.18 -12.53
C ARG A 37 1.95 -11.52 -11.90
N GLY A 38 1.91 -11.59 -10.57
CA GLY A 38 1.50 -12.79 -9.86
C GLY A 38 0.00 -13.04 -9.97
N PRO A 39 -0.47 -14.24 -9.58
CA PRO A 39 -1.88 -14.57 -9.62
C PRO A 39 -2.68 -13.70 -8.64
N GLY A 40 -3.77 -13.11 -9.12
CA GLY A 40 -4.70 -12.32 -8.30
C GLY A 40 -4.16 -10.96 -7.85
N THR A 41 -4.66 -10.47 -6.71
CA THR A 41 -4.36 -9.15 -6.15
C THR A 41 -3.11 -9.17 -5.28
N LEU A 42 -2.19 -8.23 -5.50
CA LEU A 42 -1.06 -7.98 -4.60
C LEU A 42 -1.56 -7.41 -3.27
N LEU A 43 -1.30 -8.11 -2.17
CA LEU A 43 -1.51 -7.59 -0.81
C LEU A 43 -0.23 -6.93 -0.31
N VAL A 44 -0.31 -5.64 0.04
CA VAL A 44 0.77 -4.89 0.66
C VAL A 44 0.39 -4.56 2.10
N VAL A 45 1.25 -4.92 3.04
CA VAL A 45 1.10 -4.56 4.46
C VAL A 45 2.21 -3.58 4.83
N THR A 46 1.83 -2.38 5.25
CA THR A 46 2.78 -1.29 5.54
C THR A 46 2.19 -0.28 6.54
N HIS A 47 2.89 0.82 6.80
CA HIS A 47 2.48 1.88 7.71
C HIS A 47 1.55 2.89 7.04
N GLY A 48 0.69 3.55 7.83
CA GLY A 48 -0.21 4.60 7.35
C GLY A 48 0.48 5.76 6.64
N SER A 49 1.72 6.10 7.01
CA SER A 49 2.53 7.13 6.36
C SER A 49 2.92 6.79 4.91
N ASN A 50 3.21 5.52 4.65
CA ASN A 50 3.50 5.00 3.31
C ASN A 50 2.22 4.97 2.47
N ILE A 51 1.10 4.53 3.07
CA ILE A 51 -0.21 4.55 2.41
C ILE A 51 -0.58 5.99 2.03
N GLN A 52 -0.43 6.94 2.95
CA GLN A 52 -0.66 8.35 2.68
C GLN A 52 0.19 8.89 1.53
N ALA A 53 1.46 8.50 1.44
CA ALA A 53 2.33 8.91 0.34
C ALA A 53 1.89 8.32 -1.01
N LEU A 54 1.33 7.12 -1.00
CA LEU A 54 0.90 6.40 -2.20
C LEU A 54 -0.45 6.88 -2.74
N ILE A 55 -1.42 7.15 -1.87
CA ILE A 55 -2.82 7.42 -2.26
C ILE A 55 -3.35 8.78 -1.78
N GLY A 56 -2.55 9.57 -1.05
CA GLY A 56 -2.93 10.90 -0.55
C GLY A 56 -3.84 10.91 0.69
N ARG A 57 -4.21 9.74 1.21
CA ARG A 57 -5.12 9.55 2.36
C ARG A 57 -4.46 8.72 3.45
N ASN A 58 -4.70 9.08 4.72
CA ASN A 58 -4.29 8.28 5.87
C ASN A 58 -5.45 7.36 6.32
N PRO A 59 -5.32 6.02 6.19
CA PRO A 59 -6.36 5.08 6.61
C PRO A 59 -6.42 4.93 8.14
N ALA A 60 -7.56 4.45 8.65
CA ALA A 60 -7.69 4.05 10.05
C ALA A 60 -6.85 2.80 10.34
N SER A 61 -6.55 2.56 11.63
CA SER A 61 -5.81 1.36 12.03
C SER A 61 -6.56 0.09 11.61
N GLY A 62 -5.88 -0.79 10.87
CA GLY A 62 -6.42 -2.04 10.33
C GLY A 62 -7.35 -1.90 9.13
N GLU A 63 -7.64 -0.67 8.67
CA GLU A 63 -8.38 -0.46 7.42
C GLU A 63 -7.55 -0.99 6.24
N THR A 64 -8.19 -1.76 5.36
CA THR A 64 -7.60 -2.21 4.10
C THR A 64 -8.16 -1.38 2.95
N VAL A 65 -7.30 -0.68 2.22
CA VAL A 65 -7.72 0.11 1.05
C VAL A 65 -7.46 -0.70 -0.23
N VAL A 66 -8.45 -0.78 -1.10
CA VAL A 66 -8.35 -1.42 -2.42
C VAL A 66 -8.06 -0.33 -3.44
N VAL A 67 -7.00 -0.52 -4.21
CA VAL A 67 -6.53 0.45 -5.20
C VAL A 67 -6.30 -0.21 -6.55
N THR A 68 -6.31 0.59 -7.60
CA THR A 68 -5.88 0.17 -8.95
C THR A 68 -4.87 1.14 -9.51
N MET A 69 -3.95 0.65 -10.34
CA MET A 69 -3.04 1.49 -11.09
C MET A 69 -3.78 2.06 -12.30
N ARG A 70 -3.79 3.39 -12.45
CA ARG A 70 -4.30 4.04 -13.65
C ARG A 70 -3.18 4.22 -14.67
N GLY A 71 -3.56 4.49 -15.93
CA GLY A 71 -2.62 4.69 -17.04
C GLY A 71 -1.72 5.93 -16.90
N ASP A 72 -1.96 6.77 -15.89
CA ASP A 72 -1.14 7.91 -15.51
C ASP A 72 -0.02 7.55 -14.51
N GLY A 73 0.09 6.27 -14.12
CA GLY A 73 1.10 5.79 -13.16
C GLY A 73 0.76 6.06 -11.69
N ASN A 74 -0.45 6.55 -11.40
CA ASN A 74 -0.92 6.77 -10.03
C ASN A 74 -1.83 5.65 -9.54
N LEU A 75 -1.86 5.49 -8.22
CA LEU A 75 -2.80 4.61 -7.54
C LEU A 75 -4.12 5.36 -7.30
N HIS A 76 -5.22 4.75 -7.73
CA HIS A 76 -6.57 5.26 -7.49
C HIS A 76 -7.31 4.32 -6.55
N GLU A 77 -7.89 4.87 -5.48
CA GLU A 77 -8.73 4.14 -4.54
C GLU A 77 -10.03 3.67 -5.22
N LEU A 78 -10.35 2.39 -5.05
CA LEU A 78 -11.62 1.79 -5.47
C LEU A 78 -12.61 1.65 -4.31
N GLY A 79 -12.09 1.58 -3.08
CA GLY A 79 -12.87 1.52 -1.85
C GLY A 79 -12.01 0.98 -0.70
N SER A 80 -12.63 0.79 0.46
CA SER A 80 -11.95 0.22 1.62
C SER A 80 -12.80 -0.80 2.37
N LEU A 81 -12.10 -1.72 3.04
CA LEU A 81 -12.66 -2.67 3.98
C LEU A 81 -12.30 -2.16 5.38
N LEU A 82 -13.33 -1.72 6.09
CA LEU A 82 -13.20 -1.26 7.48
C LEU A 82 -13.03 -2.45 8.42
N VAL A 83 -12.27 -2.26 9.49
CA VAL A 83 -12.25 -3.22 10.59
C VAL A 83 -13.63 -3.22 11.24
N PRO A 84 -14.29 -4.38 11.42
CA PRO A 84 -15.52 -4.45 12.17
C PRO A 84 -15.26 -3.93 13.59
N THR A 85 -15.89 -2.81 13.94
CA THR A 85 -16.00 -2.43 15.35
C THR A 85 -16.90 -3.47 16.00
N ALA A 86 -16.34 -4.33 16.84
CA ALA A 86 -17.15 -5.18 17.69
C ALA A 86 -18.09 -4.25 18.48
N ARG A 87 -19.40 -4.33 18.23
CA ARG A 87 -20.36 -3.85 19.21
C ARG A 87 -20.16 -4.75 20.43
N GLN A 88 -19.59 -4.18 21.50
CA GLN A 88 -19.71 -4.77 22.83
C GLN A 88 -21.18 -4.75 23.26
#